data_AF-A0AA35YWS7-F1
#
_entry.id   AF-A0AA35YWS7-F1
#
_cell.length_a   1.000
_cell.length_b   1.000
_cell.length_c   1.000
_cell.angle_alpha   90.00
_cell.angle_beta   90.00
_cell.angle_gamma   90.00
#
_symmetry.space_group_name_H-M   'P 1'
#
loop_
_entity.id
_entity.type
_entity.pdbx_description
1 polymer ?
#
loop_
_entity_poly.entity_id
_entity_poly.type
_entity_poly.pdbx_seq_one_letter_code
_entity_poly.pdbx_strand_id
1 'polypeptide(L)'
;MDRYGRVPTAEEFKFLQDRFGFLPEHGVMIPAKGVSIYDRPPGKVRVPIPLFEAGLRLPTSDFFDMIVQHYSFTVNELTPSVVNKIVDFELICRSLGCVPTCWVFCYFLC
;
A
#
# COMPACT_ATOMS: atom_id res chain seq x y z
N MET A 1 18.43 -12.61 3.20
CA MET A 1 16.97 -12.44 3.24
C MET A 1 16.48 -12.40 1.81
N ASP A 2 15.63 -13.35 1.45
CA ASP A 2 15.16 -13.52 0.07
C ASP A 2 14.24 -12.33 -0.29
N ARG A 3 14.72 -11.45 -1.17
CA ARG A 3 14.05 -10.19 -1.53
C ARG A 3 12.80 -10.41 -2.40
N TYR A 4 12.50 -11.65 -2.76
CA TYR A 4 11.56 -11.97 -3.82
C TYR A 4 10.21 -12.51 -3.34
N GLY A 5 10.04 -12.75 -2.04
CA GLY A 5 8.80 -13.30 -1.47
C GLY A 5 8.44 -14.67 -2.06
N ARG A 6 7.52 -15.39 -1.41
CA ARG A 6 6.94 -16.60 -1.98
C ARG A 6 5.86 -16.20 -2.98
N VAL A 7 5.91 -16.77 -4.19
CA VAL A 7 4.84 -16.62 -5.18
C VAL A 7 3.70 -17.59 -4.81
N PRO A 8 2.46 -17.12 -4.59
CA PRO A 8 1.31 -18.00 -4.33
C PRO A 8 1.00 -18.90 -5.53
N THR A 9 0.45 -20.08 -5.28
CA THR A 9 -0.14 -20.91 -6.35
C THR A 9 -1.42 -20.28 -6.91
N ALA A 10 -1.91 -20.78 -8.05
CA ALA A 10 -3.17 -20.30 -8.62
C ALA A 10 -4.36 -20.50 -7.67
N GLU A 11 -4.38 -21.62 -6.93
CA GLU A 11 -5.40 -21.93 -5.94
C GLU A 11 -5.32 -20.99 -4.73
N GLU A 12 -4.12 -20.77 -4.19
CA GLU A 12 -3.89 -19.82 -3.09
C GLU A 12 -4.28 -18.41 -3.49
N PHE A 13 -3.96 -17.99 -4.72
CA PHE A 13 -4.32 -16.66 -5.20
C PHE A 13 -5.83 -16.48 -5.36
N LYS A 14 -6.52 -17.48 -5.92
CA LYS A 14 -7.99 -17.46 -5.98
C LYS A 14 -8.60 -17.36 -4.58
N PHE A 15 -8.09 -18.15 -3.63
CA PHE A 15 -8.51 -18.06 -2.24
C PHE A 15 -8.29 -16.67 -1.63
N LEU A 16 -7.14 -16.04 -1.90
CA LEU A 16 -6.86 -14.66 -1.43
C LEU A 16 -7.79 -13.64 -2.08
N GLN A 17 -8.10 -13.79 -3.37
CA GLN A 17 -9.07 -12.92 -4.05
C GLN A 17 -10.44 -13.03 -3.41
N ASP A 18 -10.93 -14.25 -3.18
CA ASP A 18 -12.22 -14.50 -2.54
C ASP A 18 -12.23 -13.96 -1.09
N ARG A 19 -11.15 -14.21 -0.32
CA ARG A 19 -11.01 -13.77 1.07
C ARG A 19 -11.02 -12.26 1.24
N PHE A 20 -10.38 -11.52 0.32
CA PHE A 20 -10.27 -10.06 0.37
C PHE A 20 -11.30 -9.33 -0.50
N GLY A 21 -12.21 -10.06 -1.16
CA GLY A 21 -13.31 -9.48 -1.95
C GLY A 21 -12.87 -8.89 -3.29
N PHE A 22 -11.76 -9.36 -3.87
CA PHE A 22 -11.31 -8.90 -5.18
C PHE A 22 -12.10 -9.54 -6.31
N LEU A 23 -12.90 -8.72 -7.00
CA LEU A 23 -13.54 -9.06 -8.28
C LEU A 23 -12.55 -9.05 -9.48
N PRO A 24 -12.85 -9.80 -10.57
CA PRO A 24 -12.02 -9.82 -11.78
C PRO A 24 -11.75 -8.43 -12.40
N GLU A 25 -12.72 -7.51 -12.31
CA GLU A 25 -12.64 -6.13 -12.81
C GLU A 25 -11.55 -5.28 -12.14
N HIS A 26 -11.14 -5.62 -10.91
CA HIS A 26 -10.00 -4.95 -10.26
C HIS A 26 -8.65 -5.31 -10.91
N GLY A 27 -8.60 -6.37 -11.74
CA GLY A 27 -7.41 -6.78 -12.48
C GLY A 27 -6.21 -7.08 -11.58
N VAL A 28 -6.44 -7.72 -10.42
CA VAL A 28 -5.36 -8.14 -9.52
C VAL A 28 -4.56 -9.25 -10.18
N MET A 29 -3.23 -9.18 -10.12
CA MET A 29 -2.34 -10.16 -10.73
C MET A 29 -1.25 -10.60 -9.75
N ILE A 30 -0.87 -11.87 -9.83
CA ILE A 30 0.34 -12.36 -9.16
C ILE A 30 1.56 -11.84 -9.95
N PRO A 31 2.52 -11.17 -9.30
CA PRO A 31 3.76 -10.82 -9.96
C PRO A 31 4.55 -12.07 -10.37
N ALA A 32 5.17 -12.04 -11.56
CA ALA A 32 6.02 -13.14 -11.99
C ALA A 32 7.21 -13.34 -11.02
N LYS A 33 7.67 -14.58 -10.92
CA LYS A 33 8.78 -14.95 -10.02
C LYS A 33 10.03 -14.13 -10.38
N GLY A 34 10.69 -13.58 -9.36
CA GLY A 34 11.92 -12.81 -9.54
C GLY A 34 11.73 -11.36 -9.97
N VAL A 35 10.49 -10.89 -10.14
CA VAL A 35 10.24 -9.49 -10.50
C VAL A 35 10.33 -8.61 -9.25
N SER A 36 11.17 -7.57 -9.32
CA SER A 36 11.41 -6.62 -8.23
C SER A 36 10.13 -5.89 -7.81
N ILE A 37 10.12 -5.39 -6.56
CA ILE A 37 9.06 -4.49 -6.07
C ILE A 37 8.99 -3.17 -6.86
N TYR A 38 10.11 -2.77 -7.48
CA TYR A 38 10.21 -1.57 -8.32
C TYR A 38 9.77 -1.83 -9.77
N ASP A 39 9.72 -3.09 -10.20
CA ASP A 39 9.28 -3.51 -11.53
C ASP A 39 7.77 -3.71 -11.55
N ARG A 40 7.06 -2.59 -11.50
CA ARG A 40 5.60 -2.56 -11.50
C ARG A 40 5.07 -2.14 -12.88
N PRO A 41 4.03 -2.81 -13.40
CA PRO A 41 3.30 -2.30 -14.55
C PRO A 41 2.73 -0.89 -14.29
N PRO A 42 2.70 -0.01 -15.30
CA PRO A 42 2.05 1.30 -15.21
C PRO A 42 0.59 1.16 -14.73
N GLY A 43 0.16 2.06 -13.84
CA GLY A 43 -1.22 2.09 -13.32
C GLY A 43 -1.58 0.98 -12.33
N LYS A 44 -0.61 0.19 -11.86
CA LYS A 44 -0.83 -0.80 -10.79
C LYS A 44 -0.17 -0.34 -9.49
N VAL A 45 -0.47 -1.04 -8.39
CA VAL A 45 0.27 -1.01 -7.12
C VAL A 45 0.67 -2.44 -6.74
N ARG A 46 1.86 -2.62 -6.16
CA ARG A 46 2.22 -3.88 -5.49
C ARG A 46 2.00 -3.71 -4.00
N VAL A 47 1.42 -4.74 -3.40
CA VAL A 47 1.04 -4.75 -1.99
C VAL A 47 1.43 -6.11 -1.41
N PRO A 48 2.07 -6.18 -0.23
CA PRO A 48 2.37 -7.44 0.42
C PRO A 48 1.10 -8.03 1.02
N ILE A 49 0.92 -9.34 0.90
CA ILE A 49 -0.20 -10.08 1.54
C ILE A 49 -0.32 -9.76 3.04
N PRO A 50 0.76 -9.65 3.83
CA PRO A 50 0.66 -9.29 5.25
C PRO A 50 -0.07 -7.97 5.54
N LEU A 51 -0.09 -6.99 4.62
CA LEU A 51 -0.85 -5.76 4.84
C LEU A 51 -2.37 -6.04 4.80
N PHE A 52 -2.82 -6.90 3.90
CA PHE A 52 -4.22 -7.33 3.85
C PHE A 52 -4.59 -8.21 5.05
N GLU A 53 -3.69 -9.11 5.48
CA GLU A 53 -3.91 -9.96 6.65
C GLU A 53 -3.99 -9.15 7.95
N ALA A 54 -3.25 -8.04 8.04
CA ALA A 54 -3.34 -7.07 9.13
C ALA A 54 -4.65 -6.24 9.10
N GLY A 55 -5.53 -6.45 8.11
CA GLY A 55 -6.77 -5.71 7.96
C GLY A 55 -6.58 -4.25 7.53
N LEU A 56 -5.39 -3.90 7.02
CA LEU A 56 -5.12 -2.54 6.61
C LEU A 56 -5.88 -2.22 5.33
N ARG A 57 -6.57 -1.08 5.36
CA ARG A 57 -7.04 -0.44 4.14
C ARG A 57 -5.91 0.42 3.63
N LEU A 58 -5.42 0.12 2.44
CA LEU A 58 -4.46 0.99 1.80
C LEU A 58 -5.14 2.31 1.47
N PRO A 59 -4.64 3.44 1.99
CA PRO A 59 -5.11 4.74 1.55
C PRO A 59 -4.86 4.91 0.05
N THR A 60 -5.89 5.35 -0.65
CA THR A 60 -5.85 5.72 -2.07
C THR A 60 -6.02 7.24 -2.23
N SER A 61 -5.58 8.01 -1.23
CA SER A 61 -5.70 9.45 -1.23
C SER A 61 -4.52 10.10 -1.97
N ASP A 62 -4.76 11.26 -2.57
CA ASP A 62 -3.71 12.08 -3.18
C ASP A 62 -2.58 12.40 -2.19
N PHE A 63 -2.92 12.53 -0.90
CA PHE A 63 -1.92 12.74 0.14
C PHE A 63 -1.01 11.53 0.35
N PHE A 64 -1.58 10.32 0.38
CA PHE A 64 -0.77 9.11 0.46
C PHE A 64 0.15 8.94 -0.76
N ASP A 65 -0.37 9.20 -1.96
CA ASP A 65 0.44 9.20 -3.18
C ASP A 65 1.57 10.24 -3.11
N MET A 66 1.29 11.43 -2.60
CA MET A 66 2.30 12.47 -2.38
C MET A 66 3.38 12.03 -1.37
N ILE A 67 3.02 11.35 -0.28
CA ILE A 67 3.99 10.82 0.71
C ILE A 67 4.87 9.74 0.07
N VAL A 68 4.25 8.78 -0.61
CA VAL A 68 4.95 7.68 -1.31
C VAL A 68 5.94 8.26 -2.33
N GLN A 69 5.55 9.27 -3.09
CA GLN A 69 6.42 9.97 -4.04
C GLN A 69 7.53 10.78 -3.36
N HIS A 70 7.17 11.56 -2.32
CA HIS A 70 8.10 12.47 -1.64
C HIS A 70 9.28 11.72 -1.01
N TYR A 71 9.03 10.59 -0.37
CA TYR A 71 10.08 9.76 0.23
C TYR A 71 10.64 8.69 -0.70
N SER A 72 10.13 8.60 -1.95
CA SER A 72 10.48 7.54 -2.90
C SER A 72 10.28 6.14 -2.31
N PHE A 73 9.28 5.98 -1.43
CA PHE A 73 8.93 4.68 -0.87
C PHE A 73 7.99 3.92 -1.80
N THR A 74 8.01 2.61 -1.67
CA THR A 74 6.98 1.71 -2.13
C THR A 74 6.06 1.38 -0.96
N VAL A 75 4.78 1.09 -1.24
CA VAL A 75 3.82 0.64 -0.20
C VAL A 75 4.34 -0.56 0.58
N ASN A 76 5.17 -1.40 -0.04
CA ASN A 76 5.79 -2.56 0.59
C ASN A 76 6.86 -2.22 1.65
N GLU A 77 7.46 -1.04 1.56
CA GLU A 77 8.46 -0.56 2.54
C GLU A 77 7.80 0.07 3.77
N LEU A 78 6.49 0.31 3.72
CA LEU A 78 5.73 0.87 4.83
C LEU A 78 5.30 -0.23 5.80
N THR A 79 5.57 -0.03 7.08
CA THR A 79 4.99 -0.87 8.13
C THR A 79 3.50 -0.52 8.32
N PRO A 80 2.68 -1.47 8.81
CA PRO A 80 1.30 -1.20 9.21
C PRO A 80 1.13 0.07 10.06
N SER A 81 2.04 0.29 11.00
CA SER A 81 2.04 1.46 11.88
C SER A 81 2.23 2.76 11.11
N VAL A 82 3.15 2.78 10.13
CA VAL A 82 3.39 3.97 9.28
C VAL A 82 2.17 4.27 8.42
N VAL A 83 1.54 3.24 7.81
CA VAL A 83 0.31 3.43 7.03
C VAL A 83 -0.79 4.05 7.88
N ASN A 84 -1.03 3.53 9.08
CA ASN A 84 -2.03 4.09 10.00
C ASN A 84 -1.73 5.54 10.37
N LYS A 85 -0.46 5.88 10.67
CA LYS A 85 -0.08 7.29 10.97
C LYS A 85 -0.37 8.24 9.81
N ILE A 86 -0.14 7.81 8.57
CA ILE A 86 -0.45 8.63 7.37
C ILE A 86 -1.97 8.86 7.26
N VAL A 87 -2.76 7.80 7.45
CA VAL A 87 -4.23 7.86 7.40
C VAL A 87 -4.79 8.75 8.52
N ASP A 88 -4.31 8.57 9.75
CA ASP A 88 -4.75 9.33 10.93
C ASP A 88 -4.44 10.82 10.75
N PHE A 89 -3.23 11.14 10.29
CA PHE A 89 -2.85 12.52 10.01
C PHE A 89 -3.76 13.16 8.97
N GLU A 90 -4.01 12.47 7.85
CA GLU A 90 -4.90 12.98 6.81
C GLU A 90 -6.32 13.22 7.34
N LEU A 91 -6.84 12.30 8.16
CA LEU A 91 -8.15 12.44 8.79
C LEU A 91 -8.21 13.65 9.71
N ILE A 92 -7.17 13.90 10.50
CA ILE A 92 -7.04 15.07 11.37
C ILE A 92 -6.99 16.36 10.54
N CYS A 93 -6.21 16.41 9.46
CA CYS A 93 -6.17 17.58 8.60
C CYS A 93 -7.55 17.88 8.00
N ARG A 94 -8.24 16.85 7.48
CA ARG A 94 -9.59 16.99 6.93
C ARG A 94 -10.60 17.47 7.97
N SER A 95 -10.53 16.98 9.21
CA SER A 95 -11.44 17.41 10.28
C SER A 95 -11.21 18.86 10.72
N LEU A 96 -9.98 19.36 10.57
CA LEU A 96 -9.60 20.75 10.84
C LEU A 96 -9.78 21.69 9.63
N GLY A 97 -10.16 21.17 8.46
CA GLY A 97 -10.27 21.95 7.23
C GLY A 97 -8.91 22.36 6.62
N CYS A 98 -7.83 21.69 7.02
CA CYS A 98 -6.47 21.93 6.55
C CYS A 98 -6.13 20.98 5.40
N VAL A 99 -5.33 21.45 4.44
CA VAL A 99 -4.75 20.59 3.41
C VAL A 99 -3.55 19.84 4.01
N PRO A 100 -3.53 18.49 4.00
CA PRO A 100 -2.39 17.73 4.47
C PRO A 100 -1.19 17.94 3.53
N THR A 101 -0.01 18.21 4.09
CA THR A 101 1.24 18.43 3.32
C THR A 101 2.38 17.62 3.92
N CYS A 102 3.37 17.24 3.10
CA CYS A 102 4.54 16.49 3.57
C CYS A 102 5.27 17.21 4.71
N TRP A 103 5.40 18.54 4.62
CA TRP A 103 6.07 19.35 5.65
C TRP A 103 5.38 19.23 7.01
N VAL A 104 4.06 19.40 7.06
CA VAL A 104 3.30 19.30 8.31
C VAL A 104 3.31 17.86 8.84
N PHE A 105 3.29 16.88 7.94
CA PHE A 105 3.41 15.47 8.31
C PHE A 105 4.78 15.13 8.92
N CYS A 106 5.89 15.71 8.43
CA CYS A 106 7.21 15.56 9.05
C CYS A 106 7.19 15.99 10.53
N TYR A 107 6.53 17.12 10.84
CA TYR A 107 6.39 17.58 12.22
C TYR A 107 5.49 16.68 13.07
N PHE A 108 4.50 16.03 12.46
CA PHE A 108 3.60 15.09 13.14
C PHE A 108 4.26 13.73 13.45
N LEU A 109 5.25 13.32 12.65
CA LEU A 109 5.98 12.06 12.86
C LEU A 109 7.08 12.14 13.92
N CYS A 110 7.61 13.34 14.19
CA CYS A 110 8.57 13.63 15.25
C CYS A 110 7.92 13.57 16.63
#